data_AF-A0A8A4K1G1-F1
#
_entry.id   AF-A0A8A4K1G1-F1
#
_cell.length_a   1.000
_cell.length_b   1.000
_cell.length_c   1.000
_cell.angle_alpha   90.00
_cell.angle_beta   90.00
_cell.angle_gamma   90.00
#
_symmetry.space_group_name_H-M   'P 1'
#
loop_
_entity.id
_entity.type
_entity.pdbx_description
1 polymer ?
#
loop_
_entity_poly.entity_id
_entity_poly.type
_entity_poly.pdbx_seq_one_letter_code
_entity_poly.pdbx_strand_id
1 'polypeptide(L)'
;MSSINTSMGRYSLKAKDSGEQIKGFFAINDEGGTQLTRQEFAEHYLDDVVNNVIYPVTGGNREIARALREQMVKAGFEASD
;
A
#
# COMPACT_ATOMS: atom_id res chain seq x y z
N MET A 1 -5.32 -4.11 15.88
CA MET A 1 -4.09 -3.51 15.35
C MET A 1 -3.56 -4.40 14.26
N SER A 2 -4.02 -4.15 13.04
CA SER A 2 -3.57 -4.86 11.85
C SER A 2 -2.28 -4.21 11.34
N SER A 3 -1.35 -5.00 10.82
CA SER A 3 -0.17 -4.43 10.16
C SER A 3 0.26 -5.33 9.02
N ILE A 4 0.63 -4.71 7.91
CA ILE A 4 1.12 -5.40 6.73
C ILE A 4 2.53 -4.92 6.41
N ASN A 5 3.36 -5.87 6.03
CA ASN A 5 4.67 -5.63 5.47
C ASN A 5 4.87 -6.65 4.36
N THR A 6 4.51 -6.26 3.13
CA THR A 6 4.57 -7.13 1.96
C THR A 6 5.47 -6.52 0.91
N SER A 7 6.22 -7.38 0.23
CA SER A 7 7.10 -7.00 -0.88
C SER A 7 6.69 -7.80 -2.10
N MET A 8 6.22 -7.11 -3.14
CA MET A 8 5.73 -7.67 -4.38
C MET A 8 6.67 -7.27 -5.51
N GLY A 9 7.71 -8.07 -5.72
CA GLY A 9 8.80 -7.76 -6.65
C GLY A 9 9.50 -6.45 -6.25
N ARG A 10 9.42 -5.45 -7.13
CA ARG A 10 9.98 -4.12 -6.89
C ARG A 10 9.12 -3.22 -5.98
N TYR A 11 7.89 -3.62 -5.69
CA TYR A 11 6.95 -2.85 -4.88
C TYR A 11 7.03 -3.30 -3.42
N SER A 12 7.19 -2.38 -2.49
CA SER A 12 7.17 -2.65 -1.05
C SER A 12 6.06 -1.85 -0.40
N LEU A 13 5.15 -2.53 0.28
CA LEU A 13 4.04 -1.92 1.00
C LEU A 13 4.16 -2.24 2.48
N LYS A 14 4.24 -1.19 3.29
CA LYS A 14 4.19 -1.29 4.73
C LYS A 14 3.10 -0.38 5.26
N ALA A 15 2.08 -0.95 5.89
CA ALA A 15 1.02 -0.19 6.51
C ALA A 15 0.69 -0.75 7.89
N LYS A 16 0.19 0.13 8.75
CA LYS A 16 -0.24 -0.19 10.10
C LYS A 16 -1.57 0.48 10.35
N ASP A 17 -2.53 -0.32 10.78
CA ASP A 17 -3.79 0.14 11.33
C ASP A 17 -3.58 0.53 12.80
N SER A 18 -3.81 1.81 13.08
CA SER A 18 -3.79 2.38 14.42
C SER A 18 -5.19 2.47 15.04
N GLY A 19 -6.22 1.90 14.41
CA GLY A 19 -7.62 1.93 14.88
C GLY A 19 -8.39 3.20 14.51
N GLU A 20 -7.70 4.28 14.14
CA GLU A 20 -8.31 5.56 13.71
C GLU A 20 -7.98 5.91 12.26
N GLN A 21 -6.80 5.47 11.81
CA GLN A 21 -6.28 5.69 10.46
C GLN A 21 -5.19 4.67 10.13
N ILE A 22 -5.04 4.40 8.84
CA ILE A 22 -4.04 3.55 8.23
C ILE A 22 -2.82 4.41 7.90
N LYS A 23 -1.73 4.17 8.61
CA LYS A 23 -0.45 4.86 8.35
C LYS A 23 0.54 3.92 7.74
N GLY A 24 1.28 4.38 6.74
CA GLY A 24 2.22 3.53 6.07
C GLY A 24 3.05 4.24 5.03
N PHE A 25 3.79 3.44 4.28
CA PHE A 25 4.46 3.88 3.08
C PHE A 25 4.41 2.79 2.01
N PHE A 26 4.33 3.25 0.78
CA PHE A 26 4.47 2.44 -0.41
C PHE A 26 5.73 2.88 -1.14
N ALA A 27 6.63 1.94 -1.38
CA ALA A 27 7.90 2.20 -2.05
C ALA A 27 8.01 1.37 -3.33
N ILE A 28 8.64 1.94 -4.35
CA ILE A 28 9.09 1.25 -5.55
C ILE A 28 10.60 1.25 -5.51
N ASN A 29 11.18 0.07 -5.56
CA ASN A 29 12.61 -0.15 -5.67
C ASN A 29 12.98 -0.41 -7.13
N ASP A 30 14.25 -0.26 -7.46
CA ASP A 30 14.84 -0.75 -8.69
C ASP A 30 15.21 -2.23 -8.55
N GLU A 31 15.51 -2.90 -9.67
CA GLU A 31 16.01 -4.29 -9.68
C GLU A 31 17.31 -4.45 -8.86
N GLY A 32 18.09 -3.37 -8.69
CA GLY A 32 19.24 -3.32 -7.77
C GLY A 32 18.91 -3.09 -6.29
N GLY A 33 17.63 -3.08 -5.90
CA GLY A 33 17.19 -2.85 -4.51
C GLY A 33 17.27 -1.39 -4.05
N THR A 34 17.57 -0.46 -4.95
CA THR A 34 17.63 0.98 -4.65
C THR A 34 16.21 1.55 -4.66
N GLN A 35 15.81 2.25 -3.60
CA GLN A 35 14.49 2.89 -3.53
C GLN A 35 14.40 4.02 -4.57
N LEU A 36 13.55 3.86 -5.59
CA LEU A 36 13.29 4.87 -6.61
C LEU A 36 12.27 5.90 -6.13
N THR A 37 11.20 5.41 -5.51
CA THR A 37 10.11 6.24 -5.01
C THR A 37 9.61 5.68 -3.70
N ARG A 38 9.25 6.57 -2.79
CA ARG A 38 8.54 6.24 -1.58
C ARG A 38 7.47 7.29 -1.34
N GLN A 39 6.24 6.82 -1.29
CA GLN A 39 5.08 7.63 -0.93
C GLN A 39 4.62 7.21 0.45
N GLU A 40 4.67 8.17 1.37
CA GLU A 40 4.10 8.01 2.71
C GLU A 40 2.63 8.42 2.65
N PHE A 41 1.81 7.77 3.48
CA PHE A 41 0.37 7.99 3.52
C PHE A 41 -0.20 7.77 4.91
N ALA A 42 -1.29 8.47 5.19
CA ALA A 42 -2.00 8.45 6.46
C ALA A 42 -3.49 8.63 6.17
N GLU A 43 -4.11 7.58 5.64
CA GLU A 43 -5.49 7.62 5.17
C GLU A 43 -6.40 6.93 6.19
N HIS A 44 -7.66 7.33 6.23
CA HIS A 44 -8.64 6.67 7.10
C HIS A 44 -9.15 5.35 6.50
N TYR A 45 -9.14 5.24 5.17
CA TYR A 45 -9.73 4.12 4.44
C TYR A 45 -8.72 3.44 3.53
N LEU A 46 -8.90 2.13 3.36
CA LEU A 46 -8.11 1.33 2.42
C LEU A 46 -8.21 1.87 0.99
N ASP A 47 -9.41 2.31 0.58
CA ASP A 47 -9.66 2.76 -0.79
C ASP A 47 -8.90 4.05 -1.12
N ASP A 48 -8.82 4.98 -0.16
CA ASP A 48 -7.99 6.18 -0.26
C ASP A 48 -6.51 5.83 -0.43
N VAL A 49 -5.97 4.87 0.35
CA VAL A 49 -4.59 4.40 0.15
C VAL A 49 -4.40 3.86 -1.27
N VAL A 50 -5.33 3.05 -1.75
CA VAL A 50 -5.21 2.43 -3.06
C VAL A 50 -5.29 3.48 -4.18
N ASN A 51 -6.23 4.41 -4.13
CA ASN A 51 -6.46 5.40 -5.19
C ASN A 51 -5.52 6.60 -5.12
N ASN A 52 -5.17 7.11 -3.94
CA ASN A 52 -4.32 8.30 -3.77
C ASN A 52 -2.83 7.97 -3.72
N VAL A 53 -2.46 6.74 -3.36
CA VAL A 53 -1.06 6.35 -3.14
C VAL A 53 -0.65 5.29 -4.16
N ILE A 54 -1.27 4.12 -4.10
CA ILE A 54 -0.79 2.96 -4.87
C ILE A 54 -1.02 3.18 -6.36
N TYR A 55 -2.19 3.69 -6.73
CA TYR A 55 -2.55 3.94 -8.13
C TYR A 55 -1.59 4.93 -8.83
N PRO A 56 -1.35 6.14 -8.32
CA PRO A 56 -0.40 7.07 -8.96
C PRO A 56 1.04 6.58 -8.89
N VAL A 57 1.46 5.99 -7.76
CA VAL A 57 2.85 5.53 -7.60
C VAL A 57 3.17 4.37 -8.56
N THR A 58 2.21 3.47 -8.81
CA THR A 58 2.37 2.39 -9.78
C THR A 58 2.20 2.84 -11.25
N GLY A 59 1.98 4.13 -11.50
CA GLY A 59 1.76 4.68 -12.84
C GLY A 59 0.40 4.32 -13.44
N GLY A 60 -0.62 4.11 -12.59
CA GLY A 60 -1.97 3.73 -13.01
C GLY A 60 -2.17 2.23 -13.22
N ASN A 61 -1.27 1.37 -12.71
CA ASN A 61 -1.36 -0.08 -12.84
C ASN A 61 -2.44 -0.66 -11.91
N ARG A 62 -3.64 -0.87 -12.47
CA ARG A 62 -4.79 -1.44 -11.76
C ARG A 62 -4.53 -2.84 -11.20
N GLU A 63 -3.75 -3.67 -11.89
CA GLU A 63 -3.45 -5.04 -11.43
C GLU A 63 -2.64 -5.04 -10.14
N ILE A 64 -1.59 -4.21 -10.08
CA ILE A 64 -0.76 -4.05 -8.87
C ILE A 64 -1.57 -3.43 -7.75
N ALA A 65 -2.34 -2.38 -8.04
CA ALA A 65 -3.23 -1.75 -7.08
C ALA A 65 -4.24 -2.76 -6.48
N ARG A 66 -4.83 -3.61 -7.31
CA ARG A 66 -5.75 -4.66 -6.87
C ARG A 66 -5.05 -5.71 -6.02
N ALA A 67 -3.88 -6.19 -6.44
CA ALA A 67 -3.13 -7.19 -5.69
C ALA A 67 -2.70 -6.67 -4.31
N LEU A 68 -2.24 -5.43 -4.21
CA LEU A 68 -1.88 -4.79 -2.94
C LEU A 68 -3.11 -4.55 -2.06
N ARG A 69 -4.23 -4.13 -2.64
CA ARG A 69 -5.52 -4.05 -1.93
C ARG A 69 -5.88 -5.40 -1.31
N GLU A 70 -5.82 -6.49 -2.08
CA GLU A 70 -6.10 -7.84 -1.58
C GLU A 70 -5.16 -8.25 -0.45
N GLN A 71 -3.87 -7.88 -0.53
CA GLN A 71 -2.90 -8.10 0.54
C GLN A 71 -3.29 -7.34 1.82
N MET A 72 -3.68 -6.06 1.70
CA MET A 72 -4.17 -5.27 2.84
C MET A 72 -5.45 -5.87 3.43
N VAL A 73 -6.44 -6.25 2.61
CA VAL A 73 -7.65 -6.92 3.12
C VAL A 73 -7.31 -8.20 3.87
N LYS A 74 -6.40 -9.03 3.34
CA LYS A 74 -5.92 -10.24 4.02
C LYS A 74 -5.21 -9.97 5.34
N ALA A 75 -4.54 -8.83 5.45
CA ALA A 75 -3.89 -8.40 6.69
C ALA A 75 -4.89 -7.83 7.71
N GLY A 76 -6.19 -7.76 7.39
CA GLY A 76 -7.23 -7.27 8.28
C GLY A 76 -7.42 -5.76 8.21
N PHE A 77 -7.08 -5.12 7.09
CA PHE A 77 -7.51 -3.76 6.79
C PHE A 77 -8.92 -3.84 6.19
N GLU A 78 -9.90 -3.24 6.86
CA GLU A 78 -11.29 -3.28 6.40
C GLU A 78 -11.42 -2.56 5.05
N ALA A 79 -11.93 -3.28 4.05
CA ALA A 79 -12.53 -2.64 2.90
C ALA A 79 -13.87 -2.12 3.41
N SER A 80 -13.99 -0.82 3.65
CA SER A 80 -15.29 -0.21 3.89
C SER A 80 -16.16 -0.53 2.66
N ASP A 81 -17.22 -1.30 2.89
CA ASP A 81 -18.27 -1.64 1.93
C ASP A 81 -19.11 -0.39 1.62
#